data_AF-A0A926HI65-F1
#
_entry.id   AF-A0A926HI65-F1
#
_cell.length_a   1.000
_cell.length_b   1.000
_cell.length_c   1.000
_cell.angle_alpha   90.00
_cell.angle_beta   90.00
_cell.angle_gamma   90.00
#
_symmetry.space_group_name_H-M   'P 1'
#
loop_
_entity.id
_entity.type
_entity.pdbx_description
1 polymer ?
#
loop_
_entity_poly.entity_id
_entity_poly.type
_entity_poly.pdbx_seq_one_letter_code
_entity_poly.pdbx_strand_id
1 'polypeptide(L)'
;MRKVIVLEFVTLDGVIQAGGGPEEDTSGGFAYGGWQAPYSDEVLGTVMNRQMNLPFDLLLGRKTFEIWAAYWPQHADVWQGV
;
A
#
# COMPACT_ATOMS: atom_id res chain seq x y z
N MET A 1 0.82 23.43 13.01
CA MET A 1 1.62 22.73 11.98
C MET A 1 0.90 21.44 11.60
N ARG A 2 0.82 21.09 10.31
CA ARG A 2 0.28 19.78 9.90
C ARG A 2 1.31 18.69 10.23
N LYS A 3 0.84 17.48 10.51
CA LYS A 3 1.71 16.32 10.74
C LYS A 3 1.97 15.63 9.41
N VAL A 4 3.20 15.20 9.18
CA VAL A 4 3.54 14.23 8.14
C VAL A 4 3.46 12.85 8.79
N ILE A 5 2.64 11.97 8.23
CA ILE A 5 2.41 10.62 8.74
C ILE A 5 2.86 9.66 7.66
N VAL A 6 3.66 8.66 8.04
CA VAL A 6 4.06 7.55 7.18
C VAL A 6 3.22 6.35 7.55
N LEU A 7 2.61 5.70 6.56
CA LEU A 7 1.83 4.47 6.70
C LEU A 7 2.34 3.48 5.67
N GLU A 8 2.91 2.37 6.12
CA GLU A 8 3.53 1.38 5.23
C GLU A 8 3.44 -0.03 5.80
N PHE A 9 3.55 -1.00 4.91
CA PHE A 9 3.82 -2.40 5.23
C PHE A 9 5.31 -2.65 5.05
N VAL A 10 5.93 -3.30 6.02
CA VAL A 10 7.36 -3.60 5.99
C VAL A 10 7.61 -5.00 6.55
N THR A 11 8.47 -5.76 5.89
CA THR A 11 8.95 -7.05 6.40
C THR A 11 9.93 -6.86 7.56
N LEU A 12 10.22 -7.92 8.30
CA LEU A 12 11.17 -7.87 9.43
C LEU A 12 12.58 -7.43 9.01
N ASP A 13 12.99 -7.76 7.79
CA ASP A 13 14.27 -7.38 7.18
C ASP A 13 14.22 -6.07 6.38
N GLY A 14 13.10 -5.33 6.43
CA GLY A 14 13.02 -3.95 5.94
C GLY A 14 12.56 -3.80 4.48
N VAL A 15 11.90 -4.80 3.90
CA VAL A 15 11.37 -4.75 2.54
C VAL A 15 9.95 -4.18 2.51
N ILE A 16 9.73 -3.22 1.61
CA ILE A 16 8.41 -2.58 1.35
C ILE A 16 7.90 -2.92 -0.07
N GLN A 17 8.80 -3.31 -0.98
CA GLN A 17 8.52 -3.54 -2.40
C GLN A 17 7.51 -4.67 -2.63
N ALA A 18 6.61 -4.47 -3.59
CA ALA A 18 5.70 -5.48 -4.14
C ALA A 18 4.86 -6.23 -3.10
N GLY A 19 4.24 -5.51 -2.17
CA GLY A 19 3.43 -6.11 -1.11
C GLY A 19 2.11 -6.69 -1.61
N GLY A 20 1.42 -6.01 -2.53
CA GLY A 20 0.05 -6.34 -2.93
C GLY A 20 -0.04 -7.47 -3.96
N GLY A 21 0.76 -7.41 -5.04
CA GLY A 21 0.68 -8.37 -6.15
C GLY A 21 2.01 -9.05 -6.52
N PRO A 22 1.99 -10.31 -7.02
CA PRO A 22 3.19 -11.01 -7.50
C PRO A 22 4.01 -10.24 -8.54
N GLU A 23 3.33 -9.43 -9.37
CA GLU A 23 3.93 -8.67 -10.48
C GLU A 23 3.94 -7.16 -10.21
N GLU A 24 3.60 -6.70 -9.00
CA GLU A 24 3.42 -5.28 -8.67
C GLU A 24 4.70 -4.45 -8.90
N ASP A 25 5.86 -4.96 -8.45
CA ASP A 25 7.16 -4.37 -8.73
C ASP A 25 8.26 -5.45 -8.71
N THR A 26 8.66 -5.93 -9.89
CA THR A 26 9.72 -6.94 -10.07
C THR A 26 11.12 -6.32 -10.25
N SER A 27 11.25 -5.01 -10.02
CA SER A 27 12.51 -4.28 -10.19
C SER A 27 13.64 -4.91 -9.39
N GLY A 28 14.84 -4.91 -9.97
CA GLY A 28 16.02 -5.52 -9.34
C GLY A 28 15.97 -7.05 -9.26
N GLY A 29 15.02 -7.70 -9.95
CA GLY A 29 14.82 -9.15 -9.88
C GLY A 29 14.15 -9.60 -8.58
N PHE A 30 13.37 -8.73 -7.95
CA PHE A 30 12.66 -9.06 -6.72
C PHE A 30 11.66 -10.20 -6.96
N ALA A 31 11.83 -11.30 -6.22
CA ALA A 31 11.13 -12.56 -6.48
C ALA A 31 9.95 -12.83 -5.52
N TYR A 32 9.70 -11.93 -4.57
CA TYR A 32 8.74 -12.15 -3.47
C TYR A 32 7.52 -11.23 -3.56
N GLY A 33 7.05 -10.90 -4.77
CA GLY A 33 5.85 -10.09 -4.95
C GLY A 33 4.62 -10.73 -4.31
N GLY A 34 3.69 -9.92 -3.81
CA GLY A 34 2.46 -10.36 -3.15
C GLY A 34 2.69 -10.91 -1.74
N TRP A 35 3.85 -10.66 -1.13
CA TRP A 35 4.23 -11.22 0.16
C TRP A 35 3.27 -10.83 1.30
N GLN A 36 2.49 -9.76 1.14
CA GLN A 36 1.55 -9.32 2.17
C GLN A 36 0.32 -10.22 2.29
N ALA A 37 -0.12 -10.84 1.18
CA ALA A 37 -1.41 -11.54 1.11
C ALA A 37 -1.61 -12.61 2.19
N PRO A 38 -0.61 -13.44 2.57
CA PRO A 38 -0.76 -14.44 3.62
C PRO A 38 -0.90 -13.87 5.05
N TYR A 39 -0.61 -12.58 5.25
CA TYR A 39 -0.56 -11.95 6.58
C TYR A 39 -1.71 -10.96 6.84
N SER A 40 -2.75 -10.97 5.99
CA SER A 40 -3.93 -10.14 6.20
C SER A 40 -4.80 -10.68 7.33
N ASP A 41 -5.21 -9.81 8.25
CA ASP A 41 -6.13 -10.14 9.34
C ASP A 41 -7.09 -8.97 9.66
N GLU A 42 -8.06 -9.22 10.54
CA GLU A 42 -9.08 -8.24 10.93
C GLU A 42 -8.51 -7.02 11.65
N VAL A 43 -7.47 -7.21 12.47
CA VAL A 43 -6.82 -6.13 13.22
C VAL A 43 -6.16 -5.17 12.25
N LEU A 44 -5.43 -5.72 11.28
CA LEU A 44 -4.80 -4.96 10.22
C LEU A 44 -5.82 -4.17 9.40
N GLY A 45 -6.90 -4.83 8.98
CA GLY A 45 -7.99 -4.18 8.26
C GLY A 45 -8.59 -3.00 9.04
N THR A 46 -8.79 -3.18 10.35
CA THR A 46 -9.33 -2.14 11.24
C THR A 46 -8.39 -0.92 11.34
N VAL A 47 -7.08 -1.16 11.46
CA VAL A 47 -6.07 -0.08 11.53
C VAL A 47 -6.00 0.68 10.21
N MET A 48 -5.91 -0.03 9.07
CA MET A 48 -5.84 0.60 7.76
C MET A 48 -7.10 1.41 7.45
N ASN A 49 -8.28 0.85 7.74
CA ASN A 49 -9.56 1.55 7.57
C ASN A 49 -9.59 2.86 8.39
N ARG A 50 -9.14 2.82 9.65
CA ARG A 50 -9.07 4.03 10.49
C ARG A 50 -8.14 5.08 9.91
N GLN A 51 -6.96 4.71 9.44
CA GLN A 51 -5.97 5.68 8.97
C GLN A 51 -6.38 6.30 7.62
N MET A 52 -6.95 5.49 6.73
CA MET A 52 -7.22 5.88 5.34
C MET A 52 -8.63 6.44 5.12
N ASN A 53 -9.51 6.42 6.14
CA ASN A 53 -10.81 7.12 6.10
C ASN A 53 -10.78 8.53 6.72
N LEU A 54 -9.61 9.00 7.14
CA LEU A 54 -9.44 10.38 7.61
C LEU A 54 -9.16 11.32 6.43
N PRO A 55 -9.52 12.61 6.52
CA PRO A 55 -9.08 13.58 5.51
C PRO A 55 -7.55 13.73 5.52
N PHE A 56 -6.89 13.36 4.42
CA PHE A 56 -5.45 13.56 4.21
C PHE A 56 -5.15 13.99 2.78
N ASP A 57 -3.95 14.53 2.58
CA ASP A 57 -3.35 14.73 1.27
C ASP A 57 -2.29 13.64 1.09
N LEU A 58 -2.28 12.96 -0.05
CA LEU A 58 -1.37 11.84 -0.30
C LEU A 58 -0.06 12.34 -0.93
N LEU A 59 1.08 11.94 -0.36
CA LEU A 59 2.41 12.19 -0.92
C LEU A 59 3.04 10.86 -1.32
N LEU A 60 3.26 10.65 -2.62
CA LEU A 60 3.81 9.41 -3.16
C LEU A 60 5.09 9.67 -3.96
N GLY A 61 5.99 8.70 -3.95
CA GLY A 61 7.06 8.60 -4.95
C GLY A 61 6.49 8.19 -6.32
N ARG A 62 7.24 8.48 -7.39
CA ARG A 62 6.82 8.20 -8.79
C ARG A 62 6.35 6.76 -9.01
N LYS A 63 7.14 5.78 -8.54
CA LYS A 63 6.82 4.37 -8.79
C LYS A 63 5.54 3.93 -8.10
N THR A 64 5.36 4.28 -6.82
CA THR A 64 4.12 4.00 -6.10
C THR A 64 2.92 4.67 -6.78
N PHE A 65 3.07 5.92 -7.23
CA PHE A 65 2.04 6.62 -7.98
C PHE A 65 1.65 5.88 -9.28
N GLU A 66 2.62 5.44 -10.08
CA GLU A 66 2.36 4.73 -11.34
C GLU A 66 1.60 3.40 -11.11
N ILE A 67 1.97 2.65 -10.08
CA ILE A 67 1.28 1.39 -9.69
C ILE A 67 -0.16 1.71 -9.23
N TRP A 68 -0.30 2.68 -8.33
CA TRP A 68 -1.59 3.00 -7.70
C TRP A 68 -2.58 3.61 -8.68
N ALA A 69 -2.13 4.53 -9.54
CA ALA A 69 -2.95 5.21 -10.53
C ALA A 69 -3.56 4.24 -11.57
N ALA A 70 -2.89 3.11 -11.84
CA ALA A 70 -3.43 2.08 -12.72
C ALA A 70 -4.47 1.18 -12.01
N TYR A 71 -4.32 0.96 -10.70
CA TYR A 71 -5.09 -0.02 -9.94
C TYR A 71 -6.32 0.59 -9.24
N TRP A 72 -6.13 1.57 -8.37
CA TRP A 72 -7.15 2.04 -7.43
C TRP A 72 -8.38 2.71 -8.06
N PRO A 73 -8.28 3.48 -9.17
CA PRO A 73 -9.47 4.03 -9.82
C PRO A 73 -10.50 2.98 -10.27
N GLN A 74 -10.07 1.71 -10.42
CA GLN A 74 -10.94 0.59 -10.80
C GLN A 74 -11.45 -0.22 -9.59
N HIS A 75 -10.98 0.08 -8.38
CA HIS A 75 -11.25 -0.67 -7.14
C HIS A 75 -11.73 0.25 -6.00
N ALA A 76 -12.39 1.37 -6.35
CA ALA A 76 -12.88 2.35 -5.39
C ALA A 76 -14.00 1.81 -4.47
N ASP A 77 -14.61 0.66 -4.82
CA ASP A 77 -15.53 -0.09 -3.98
C ASP A 77 -14.82 -0.75 -2.79
N VAL A 78 -13.54 -1.08 -2.93
CA VAL A 78 -12.70 -1.65 -1.87
C VAL A 78 -12.22 -0.55 -0.93
N TRP A 79 -11.85 0.62 -1.46
CA TRP A 79 -11.43 1.76 -0.66
C TRP A 79 -11.86 3.10 -1.27
N GLN A 80 -12.78 3.79 -0.60
CA GLN A 80 -13.24 5.10 -1.04
C GLN A 80 -12.20 6.16 -0.66
N GLY A 81 -11.48 6.71 -1.64
CA GLY A 81 -10.56 7.83 -1.45
C GLY A 81 -9.13 7.61 -1.94
N VAL A 82 -8.84 6.47 -2.58
CA VAL A 82 -7.58 6.21 -3.30
C VAL A 82 -7.85 6.12 -4.81
#